data_AF-A0A453FF87-F1
#
_entry.id   AF-A0A453FF87-F1
#
_cell.length_a   1.000
_cell.length_b   1.000
_cell.length_c   1.000
_cell.angle_alpha   90.00
_cell.angle_beta   90.00
_cell.angle_gamma   90.00
#
_symmetry.space_group_name_H-M   'P 1'
#
loop_
_entity.id
_entity.type
_entity.pdbx_description
1 polymer ?
#
loop_
_entity_poly.entity_id
_entity_poly.type
_entity_poly.pdbx_seq_one_letter_code
_entity_poly.pdbx_strand_id
1 'polypeptide(L)'
;MMTERAFTEREGLSGRPWYKHMIYGPSLYNDYGAEAYPGVDDAIQTAKKANTSESWQSVQHEIHRVARVISQSASVLSGGFS
;
A
#
# COMPACT_ATOMS: atom_id res chain seq x y z
N MET A 1 10.48 -17.51 5.82
CA MET A 1 9.06 -17.51 5.39
C MET A 1 8.90 -16.57 4.20
N MET A 2 8.13 -16.93 3.18
CA MET A 2 7.96 -16.11 1.96
C MET A 2 6.84 -15.07 2.07
N THR A 3 5.96 -15.19 3.07
CA THR A 3 4.79 -14.32 3.26
C THR A 3 5.16 -12.85 3.42
N GLU A 4 6.19 -12.54 4.21
CA GLU A 4 6.61 -11.14 4.41
C GLU A 4 7.06 -10.49 3.10
N ARG A 5 7.74 -11.26 2.24
CA ARG A 5 8.16 -10.78 0.92
C ARG A 5 6.96 -10.58 -0.02
N ALA A 6 5.89 -11.34 0.17
CA ALA A 6 4.67 -11.18 -0.61
C ALA A 6 3.95 -9.86 -0.28
N PHE A 7 4.22 -9.22 0.86
CA PHE A 7 3.75 -7.86 1.17
C PHE A 7 4.48 -6.73 0.42
N THR A 8 5.47 -7.07 -0.41
CA THR A 8 6.26 -6.08 -1.16
C THR A 8 5.82 -5.97 -2.61
N GLU A 9 5.73 -4.74 -3.11
CA GLU A 9 5.38 -4.47 -4.51
C GLU A 9 6.54 -3.80 -5.26
N ARG A 10 6.85 -4.26 -6.47
CA ARG A 10 8.00 -3.78 -7.26
C ARG A 10 7.92 -2.29 -7.57
N GLU A 11 6.74 -1.72 -7.71
CA GLU A 11 6.57 -0.28 -7.99
C GLU A 11 6.84 0.57 -6.74
N GLY A 12 6.57 0.04 -5.55
CA GLY A 12 6.66 0.76 -4.28
C GLY A 12 5.52 1.75 -4.07
N LEU A 13 5.62 2.61 -3.07
CA LEU A 13 4.63 3.64 -2.78
C LEU A 13 4.70 4.78 -3.80
N SER A 14 3.56 5.42 -4.07
CA SER A 14 3.50 6.59 -4.94
C SER A 14 4.42 7.71 -4.42
N GLY A 15 5.24 8.29 -5.31
CA GLY A 15 6.26 9.29 -4.95
C GLY A 15 7.44 8.75 -4.14
N ARG A 16 7.41 7.50 -3.69
CA ARG A 16 8.44 6.85 -2.86
C ARG A 16 8.75 5.44 -3.36
N PRO A 17 9.32 5.30 -4.57
CA PRO A 17 9.53 4.01 -5.19
C PRO A 17 10.47 3.11 -4.39
N TRP A 18 11.33 3.63 -3.53
CA TRP A 18 12.20 2.81 -2.67
C TRP A 18 11.46 2.11 -1.51
N TYR A 19 10.29 2.60 -1.09
CA TYR A 19 9.45 1.92 -0.10
C TYR A 19 8.56 0.88 -0.78
N LYS A 20 8.96 -0.39 -0.67
CA LYS A 20 8.27 -1.51 -1.33
C LYS A 20 7.18 -2.15 -0.48
N HIS A 21 7.23 -1.95 0.83
CA HIS A 21 6.37 -2.66 1.77
C HIS A 21 5.00 -1.97 1.88
N MET A 22 3.93 -2.70 1.53
CA MET A 22 2.60 -2.11 1.34
C MET A 22 1.75 -2.05 2.61
N ILE A 23 2.09 -2.83 3.64
CA ILE A 23 1.31 -2.92 4.89
C ILE A 23 1.83 -1.94 5.94
N TYR A 24 3.15 -1.81 6.04
CA TYR A 24 3.83 -0.96 7.01
C TYR A 24 4.90 -0.12 6.33
N GLY A 25 4.93 1.16 6.65
CA GLY A 25 5.96 2.07 6.21
C GLY A 25 5.88 3.40 6.95
N PRO A 26 6.83 4.31 6.73
CA PRO A 26 6.73 5.64 7.28
C PRO A 26 5.55 6.40 6.68
N SER A 27 4.83 7.14 7.53
CA SER A 27 3.83 8.12 7.07
C SER A 27 4.52 9.25 6.29
N LEU A 28 3.85 9.83 5.28
CA LEU A 28 4.33 11.11 4.72
C LEU A 28 4.18 12.29 5.70
N TYR A 29 3.28 12.16 6.68
CA TYR A 29 2.83 13.27 7.52
C TYR A 29 3.28 13.15 8.98
N ASN A 30 3.82 12.00 9.38
CA ASN A 30 4.39 11.77 10.70
C ASN A 30 5.57 10.79 10.66
N ASP A 31 6.78 11.33 10.63
CA ASP A 31 8.03 10.53 10.54
C ASP A 31 8.34 9.68 11.78
N TYR A 32 7.62 9.85 12.90
CA TYR A 32 7.87 9.09 14.14
C TYR A 32 7.02 7.82 14.27
N GLY A 33 6.01 7.63 13.42
CA GLY A 33 5.11 6.47 13.46
C GLY A 33 5.20 5.61 12.21
N ALA A 34 5.32 4.29 12.38
CA ALA A 34 4.98 3.37 11.31
C ALA A 34 3.46 3.45 11.10
N GLU A 35 3.04 3.77 9.88
CA GLU A 35 1.63 3.82 9.50
C GLU A 35 1.23 2.52 8.81
N ALA A 36 0.02 2.05 9.13
CA ALA A 36 -0.59 0.95 8.43
C ALA A 36 -1.14 1.46 7.09
N TYR A 37 -0.80 0.78 6.00
CA TYR A 37 -1.21 1.13 4.64
C TYR A 37 -0.83 2.56 4.22
N PRO A 38 0.47 2.91 4.27
CA PRO A 38 0.94 4.29 4.08
C PRO A 38 0.49 4.89 2.74
N GLY A 39 0.46 4.11 1.65
CA GLY A 39 -0.01 4.60 0.35
C GLY A 39 -1.49 4.97 0.33
N VAL A 40 -2.32 4.27 1.10
CA VAL A 40 -3.76 4.56 1.20
C VAL A 40 -3.99 5.82 2.04
N ASP A 41 -3.29 5.97 3.17
CA ASP A 41 -3.39 7.18 3.97
C ASP A 41 -2.96 8.42 3.17
N ASP A 42 -1.81 8.34 2.49
CA ASP A 42 -1.30 9.41 1.63
C ASP A 42 -2.31 9.85 0.57
N ALA A 43 -2.94 8.87 -0.10
CA ALA A 43 -3.96 9.12 -1.09
C ALA A 43 -5.20 9.78 -0.46
N ILE A 44 -5.63 9.35 0.72
CA ILE A 44 -6.79 9.93 1.43
C ILE A 44 -6.48 11.38 1.85
N GLN A 45 -5.29 11.65 2.40
CA GLN A 45 -4.91 13.01 2.77
C GLN A 45 -4.85 13.95 1.56
N THR A 46 -4.37 13.44 0.43
CA THR A 46 -4.38 14.17 -0.85
C THR A 46 -5.81 14.39 -1.35
N ALA A 47 -6.66 13.36 -1.27
CA ALA A 47 -8.05 13.45 -1.71
C ALA A 47 -8.88 14.42 -0.87
N LYS A 48 -8.68 14.45 0.45
CA LYS A 48 -9.32 15.44 1.34
C LYS A 48 -8.93 16.88 1.00
N LYS A 49 -7.70 17.12 0.55
CA LYS A 49 -7.22 18.47 0.18
C LYS A 49 -7.71 18.90 -1.19
N ALA A 50 -7.65 18.02 -2.19
CA ALA A 50 -8.04 18.35 -3.57
C ALA A 50 -9.56 18.25 -3.80
N ASN A 51 -10.23 17.29 -3.14
CA ASN A 51 -11.65 16.97 -3.24
C ASN A 51 -12.18 16.84 -4.68
N THR A 52 -11.40 16.20 -5.56
CA THR A 52 -11.77 15.96 -6.95
C THR A 52 -12.07 14.48 -7.18
N SER A 53 -12.83 14.15 -8.23
CA SER A 53 -13.09 12.75 -8.59
C SER A 53 -11.79 11.98 -8.85
N GLU A 54 -10.79 12.63 -9.46
CA GLU A 54 -9.50 12.02 -9.77
C GLU A 54 -8.71 11.67 -8.50
N SER A 55 -8.73 12.54 -7.48
CA SER A 55 -8.02 12.26 -6.23
C SER A 55 -8.65 11.08 -5.47
N TRP A 56 -9.97 10.96 -5.51
CA TRP A 56 -10.68 9.80 -4.95
C TRP A 56 -10.46 8.51 -5.76
N GLN A 57 -10.27 8.59 -7.08
CA GLN A 57 -9.86 7.44 -7.89
C GLN A 57 -8.46 6.93 -7.50
N SER A 58 -7.54 7.83 -7.16
CA SER A 58 -6.21 7.44 -6.63
C SER A 58 -6.31 6.68 -5.31
N VAL A 59 -7.26 7.04 -4.43
CA VAL A 59 -7.52 6.28 -3.19
C VAL A 59 -7.98 4.86 -3.50
N GLN A 60 -8.92 4.71 -4.43
CA GLN A 60 -9.39 3.38 -4.86
C GLN A 60 -8.27 2.55 -5.47
N HIS A 61 -7.39 3.17 -6.25
CA HIS A 61 -6.22 2.52 -6.82
C HIS A 61 -5.30 1.94 -5.74
N GLU A 62 -4.93 2.71 -4.72
CA GLU A 62 -4.07 2.24 -3.63
C GLU A 62 -4.74 1.13 -2.79
N ILE A 63 -6.06 1.21 -2.56
CA ILE A 63 -6.82 0.14 -1.91
C ILE A 63 -6.73 -1.17 -2.71
N HIS A 64 -6.88 -1.11 -4.04
CA HIS A 64 -6.77 -2.30 -4.90
C HIS A 64 -5.37 -2.92 -4.84
N ARG A 65 -4.31 -2.09 -4.79
CA ARG A 65 -2.94 -2.58 -4.66
C ARG A 65 -2.72 -3.32 -3.35
N VAL A 66 -3.15 -2.74 -2.23
CA VAL A 66 -3.08 -3.39 -0.91
C VAL A 66 -3.87 -4.69 -0.87
N ALA A 67 -5.11 -4.69 -1.38
CA ALA A 67 -5.96 -5.89 -1.41
C ALA A 67 -5.32 -7.02 -2.22
N ARG A 68 -4.72 -6.71 -3.37
CA ARG A 68 -3.99 -7.68 -4.21
C ARG A 68 -2.84 -8.30 -3.44
N VAL A 69 -2.04 -7.47 -2.77
CA VAL A 69 -0.87 -7.90 -2.01
C VAL A 69 -1.26 -8.78 -0.82
N ILE A 70 -2.33 -8.44 -0.08
CA ILE A 70 -2.86 -9.30 0.99
C ILE A 70 -3.34 -10.65 0.44
N SER A 71 -4.06 -10.64 -0.68
CA SER A 71 -4.56 -11.87 -1.32
C SER A 71 -3.41 -12.76 -1.79
N GLN A 72 -2.34 -12.16 -2.34
CA GLN A 72 -1.14 -12.88 -2.72
C GLN A 72 -0.44 -13.49 -1.50
N SER A 73 -0.26 -12.73 -0.43
CA SER A 73 0.33 -13.23 0.82
C SER A 73 -0.50 -14.37 1.44
N ALA A 74 -1.84 -14.29 1.36
CA ALA A 74 -2.72 -15.37 1.79
C ALA A 74 -2.52 -16.65 0.96
N SER A 75 -2.39 -16.52 -0.37
CA SER A 75 -2.10 -17.65 -1.27
C SER A 75 -0.74 -18.31 -0.96
N VAL A 76 0.27 -17.50 -0.64
CA VAL A 76 1.60 -17.97 -0.23
C VAL A 76 1.52 -18.78 1.07
N LEU A 77 0.69 -18.35 2.02
CA LEU A 77 0.47 -19.07 3.28
C LEU A 77 -0.30 -20.38 3.09
N SER A 78 -1.29 -20.41 2.20
CA SER A 78 -2.09 -21.62 1.93
C SER A 78 -1.36 -22.68 1.09
N GLY A 79 -0.09 -22.45 0.73
CA GLY A 79 0.69 -23.36 -0.11
C GLY A 79 0.27 -23.33 -1.59
N GLY A 80 -0.45 -22.30 -2.02
CA GLY A 80 -0.94 -22.12 -3.40
C GLY A 80 0.14 -21.68 -4.39
N PHE A 81 1.33 -22.26 -4.30
CA PHE A 81 2.32 -22.23 -5.37
C PHE A 81 2.14 -23.51 -6.20
N SER A 82 1.35 -23.43 -7.26
CA SER A 82 1.47 -24.32 -8.43
C SER A 82 2.19 -23.59 -9.55
#